data_AF-A0A3S1QZN6-F1
#
_entry.id   AF-A0A3S1QZN6-F1
#
_cell.length_a   1.000
_cell.length_b   1.000
_cell.length_c   1.000
_cell.angle_alpha   90.00
_cell.angle_beta   90.00
_cell.angle_gamma   90.00
#
_symmetry.space_group_name_H-M   'P 1'
#
loop_
_entity.id
_entity.type
_entity.pdbx_description
1 polymer ?
#
loop_
_entity_poly.entity_id
_entity_poly.type
_entity_poly.pdbx_seq_one_letter_code
_entity_poly.pdbx_strand_id
1 'polypeptide(L)'
;SPDFATIYANALPGFFSLNNTPVKMEDPLAQEFVSWRDKCKPTIRSTYQILGRGTPNLENETWVESANVINGTVTPEAAAKKLQDGLDSWYKPAK
;
A
#
# COMPACT_ATOMS: atom_id res chain seq x y z
N SER A 1 -1.76 25.90 -5.82
CA SER A 1 -2.98 26.55 -6.35
C SER A 1 -3.85 25.51 -7.03
N PRO A 2 -5.15 25.79 -7.27
CA PRO A 2 -6.02 24.91 -8.06
C PRO A 2 -5.43 24.55 -9.42
N ASP A 3 -4.87 25.52 -10.14
CA ASP A 3 -4.28 25.31 -11.48
C ASP A 3 -3.11 24.33 -11.46
N PHE A 4 -2.22 24.44 -10.47
CA PHE A 4 -1.12 23.50 -10.30
C PHE A 4 -1.63 22.07 -10.07
N ALA A 5 -2.66 21.93 -9.24
CA ALA A 5 -3.24 20.62 -8.95
C ALA A 5 -3.91 20.00 -10.19
N THR A 6 -4.60 20.82 -11.00
CA THR A 6 -5.20 20.40 -12.28
C THR A 6 -4.16 19.93 -13.28
N ILE A 7 -3.09 20.70 -13.47
CA ILE A 7 -1.99 20.33 -14.38
C ILE A 7 -1.36 19.01 -13.92
N TYR A 8 -1.01 18.90 -12.64
CA TYR A 8 -0.29 17.73 -12.15
C TYR A 8 -1.16 16.45 -12.16
N ALA A 9 -2.46 16.58 -11.87
CA ALA A 9 -3.40 15.46 -11.89
C ALA A 9 -3.70 14.93 -13.30
N ASN A 10 -3.67 15.79 -14.32
CA ASN A 10 -4.02 15.40 -15.69
C ASN A 10 -2.82 15.21 -16.62
N ALA A 11 -1.65 15.79 -16.31
CA ALA A 11 -0.44 15.64 -17.11
C ALA A 11 0.47 14.47 -16.66
N LEU A 12 0.30 13.96 -15.44
CA LEU A 12 1.11 12.85 -14.90
C LEU A 12 0.25 11.60 -14.72
N PRO A 13 0.35 10.60 -15.63
CA PRO A 13 -0.42 9.37 -15.53
C PRO A 13 -0.23 8.67 -14.18
N GLY A 14 -1.34 8.29 -13.55
CA GLY A 14 -1.33 7.60 -12.26
C GLY A 14 -1.11 8.50 -11.04
N PHE A 15 -0.98 9.82 -11.21
CA PHE A 15 -0.95 10.75 -10.09
C PHE A 15 -2.35 11.12 -9.60
N PHE A 16 -2.63 10.86 -8.33
CA PHE A 16 -3.87 11.27 -7.68
C PHE A 16 -3.55 12.24 -6.55
N SER A 17 -4.02 13.49 -6.68
CA SER A 17 -3.80 14.52 -5.66
C SER A 17 -4.43 14.14 -4.32
N LEU A 18 -3.73 14.44 -3.22
CA LEU A 18 -4.25 14.34 -1.85
C LEU A 18 -4.81 15.68 -1.34
N ASN A 19 -5.04 16.64 -2.24
CA ASN A 19 -5.63 17.93 -1.89
C ASN A 19 -7.06 17.75 -1.37
N ASN A 20 -7.44 18.53 -0.36
CA ASN A 20 -8.81 18.56 0.18
C ASN A 20 -9.84 19.06 -0.84
N THR A 21 -9.41 19.88 -1.81
CA THR A 21 -10.28 20.30 -2.92
C THR A 21 -10.20 19.25 -4.03
N PRO A 22 -11.32 18.63 -4.44
CA PRO A 22 -11.32 17.66 -5.53
C PRO A 22 -10.79 18.26 -6.83
N VAL A 23 -9.94 17.51 -7.52
CA VAL A 23 -9.44 17.85 -8.86
C VAL A 23 -10.12 16.94 -9.85
N LYS A 24 -10.74 17.51 -10.88
CA LYS A 24 -11.39 16.74 -11.94
C LYS A 24 -10.33 16.06 -12.80
N MET A 25 -10.43 14.74 -12.93
CA MET A 25 -9.63 13.94 -13.86
C MET A 25 -10.27 13.95 -15.26
N GLU A 26 -9.47 14.06 -16.31
CA GLU A 26 -9.93 14.04 -17.71
C GLU A 26 -9.95 12.63 -18.30
N ASP A 27 -8.97 11.80 -17.93
CA ASP A 27 -8.88 10.42 -18.40
C ASP A 27 -9.99 9.54 -17.78
N PRO A 28 -10.75 8.77 -18.59
CA PRO A 28 -11.87 7.98 -18.11
C PRO A 28 -11.46 6.84 -17.18
N LEU A 29 -10.26 6.26 -17.35
CA LEU A 29 -9.74 5.24 -16.44
C LEU A 29 -9.36 5.88 -15.11
N ALA A 30 -8.70 7.04 -15.12
CA ALA A 30 -8.40 7.78 -13.89
C ALA A 30 -9.67 8.17 -13.13
N GLN A 31 -10.75 8.54 -13.83
CA GLN A 31 -12.08 8.78 -13.24
C GLN A 31 -12.65 7.52 -12.55
N GLU A 32 -12.48 6.34 -13.15
CA GLU A 32 -12.90 5.08 -12.52
C GLU A 32 -12.14 4.82 -11.21
N PHE A 33 -10.81 4.92 -11.23
CA PHE A 33 -9.96 4.71 -10.06
C PHE A 33 -10.26 5.70 -8.92
N VAL A 34 -10.44 6.99 -9.23
CA VAL A 34 -10.76 7.98 -8.19
C VAL A 34 -12.16 7.75 -7.60
N SER A 35 -13.12 7.26 -8.40
CA SER A 35 -14.49 6.96 -7.93
C SER A 35 -14.54 5.89 -6.85
N TRP A 36 -13.51 5.03 -6.76
CA TRP A 36 -13.44 4.02 -5.72
C TRP A 36 -13.24 4.62 -4.32
N ARG A 37 -12.74 5.86 -4.20
CA ARG A 37 -12.64 6.54 -2.90
C ARG A 37 -14.02 6.78 -2.25
N ASP A 38 -15.07 6.93 -3.05
CA ASP A 38 -16.43 7.12 -2.55
C ASP A 38 -17.11 5.79 -2.17
N LYS A 39 -16.62 4.68 -2.72
CA LYS A 39 -17.22 3.34 -2.57
C LYS A 39 -16.47 2.44 -1.60
N CYS A 40 -15.16 2.64 -1.47
CA CYS A 40 -14.24 1.75 -0.77
C CYS A 40 -13.66 2.44 0.47
N LYS A 41 -13.39 1.63 1.50
CA LYS A 41 -12.64 2.10 2.68
C LYS A 41 -11.14 2.21 2.36
N PRO A 42 -10.42 3.14 3.01
CA PRO A 42 -8.97 3.18 2.89
C PRO A 42 -8.35 1.87 3.38
N THR A 43 -7.39 1.36 2.63
CA THR A 43 -6.55 0.25 3.06
C THR A 43 -5.38 0.74 3.89
N ILE A 44 -5.02 -0.01 4.93
CA ILE A 44 -3.83 0.27 5.72
C ILE A 44 -2.60 -0.31 5.03
N ARG A 45 -1.51 0.46 4.98
CA ARG A 45 -0.18 -0.06 4.63
C ARG A 45 0.55 -0.44 5.92
N SER A 46 0.11 -1.52 6.56
CA SER A 46 0.52 -1.92 7.92
C SER A 46 2.04 -2.06 8.07
N THR A 47 2.70 -2.58 7.04
CA THR A 47 4.13 -2.86 6.95
C THR A 47 4.99 -1.65 6.61
N TYR A 48 4.45 -0.65 5.89
CA TYR A 48 5.27 0.41 5.29
C TYR A 48 5.73 1.50 6.27
N GLN A 49 5.08 1.63 7.43
CA GLN A 49 5.39 2.67 8.40
C GLN A 49 6.43 2.23 9.44
N ILE A 50 5.97 1.76 10.61
CA ILE A 50 6.84 1.41 11.74
C ILE A 50 7.35 -0.02 11.56
N LEU A 51 6.48 -0.94 11.12
CA LEU A 51 6.78 -2.36 11.05
C LEU A 51 7.80 -2.72 9.96
N GLY A 52 8.11 -1.83 9.02
CA GLY A 52 9.11 -2.05 7.98
C GLY A 52 10.52 -1.59 8.35
N ARG A 53 10.74 -1.04 9.56
CA ARG A 53 12.00 -0.36 9.90
C ARG A 53 13.09 -1.25 10.47
N GLY A 54 12.76 -2.47 10.88
CA GLY A 54 13.72 -3.38 11.49
C GLY A 54 14.39 -4.35 10.52
N THR A 55 15.14 -5.29 11.10
CA THR A 55 15.84 -6.37 10.40
C THR A 55 15.39 -7.70 11.01
N PRO A 56 14.73 -8.58 10.26
CA PRO A 56 14.37 -8.44 8.85
C PRO A 56 13.30 -7.34 8.62
N ASN A 57 13.33 -6.73 7.42
CA ASN A 57 12.38 -5.71 7.00
C ASN A 57 11.03 -6.37 6.65
N LEU A 58 9.98 -6.09 7.44
CA LEU A 58 8.69 -6.77 7.28
C LEU A 58 8.02 -6.49 5.93
N GLU A 59 8.18 -5.30 5.34
CA GLU A 59 7.61 -4.99 4.02
C GLU A 59 8.20 -5.91 2.97
N ASN A 60 9.52 -5.98 2.89
CA ASN A 60 10.21 -6.83 1.91
C ASN A 60 9.87 -8.31 2.11
N GLU A 61 9.86 -8.79 3.35
CA GLU A 61 9.47 -10.18 3.63
C GLU A 61 8.01 -10.44 3.24
N THR A 62 7.09 -9.51 3.50
CA THR A 62 5.67 -9.66 3.11
C THR A 62 5.50 -9.74 1.59
N TRP A 63 6.29 -8.98 0.83
CA TRP A 63 6.29 -9.07 -0.63
C TRP A 63 6.74 -10.46 -1.11
N VAL A 64 7.83 -10.99 -0.53
CA VAL A 64 8.37 -12.31 -0.88
C VAL A 64 7.39 -13.41 -0.51
N GLU A 65 6.90 -13.41 0.73
CA GLU A 65 6.04 -14.47 1.23
C GLU A 65 4.65 -14.45 0.57
N SER A 66 4.08 -13.28 0.28
CA SER A 66 2.81 -13.22 -0.46
C SER A 66 2.93 -13.78 -1.88
N ALA A 67 4.03 -13.51 -2.59
CA ALA A 67 4.31 -14.10 -3.89
C ALA A 67 4.48 -15.63 -3.81
N ASN A 68 5.18 -16.12 -2.78
CA ASN A 68 5.36 -17.57 -2.57
C ASN A 68 4.03 -18.28 -2.27
N VAL A 69 3.15 -17.66 -1.48
CA VAL A 69 1.81 -18.21 -1.21
C VAL A 69 0.97 -18.28 -2.48
N ILE A 70 0.96 -17.21 -3.28
CA ILE A 70 0.25 -17.18 -4.58
C ILE A 70 0.78 -18.25 -5.53
N ASN A 71 2.10 -18.46 -5.55
CA ASN A 71 2.76 -19.46 -6.38
C ASN A 71 2.64 -20.90 -5.82
N GLY A 72 2.05 -21.09 -4.63
CA GLY A 72 1.91 -22.40 -3.98
C GLY A 72 3.23 -23.02 -3.52
N THR A 73 4.30 -22.24 -3.42
CA THR A 73 5.62 -22.72 -2.97
C THR A 73 5.74 -22.75 -1.45
N VAL A 74 4.91 -21.99 -0.74
CA VAL A 74 4.76 -21.99 0.72
C VAL A 74 3.27 -21.97 1.08
N THR A 75 2.89 -22.58 2.21
CA THR A 75 1.50 -22.47 2.69
C THR A 75 1.27 -21.11 3.35
N PRO A 76 0.02 -20.60 3.37
CA PRO A 76 -0.32 -19.37 4.08
C PRO A 76 0.13 -19.36 5.54
N GLU A 77 0.01 -20.49 6.25
CA GLU A 77 0.36 -20.63 7.66
C GLU A 77 1.88 -20.53 7.88
N ALA A 78 2.67 -21.16 7.00
CA ALA A 78 4.13 -21.10 7.08
C ALA A 78 4.66 -19.70 6.76
N ALA A 79 4.11 -19.03 5.74
CA ALA A 79 4.40 -17.64 5.42
C ALA A 79 4.07 -16.71 6.61
N ALA A 80 2.86 -16.81 7.16
CA ALA A 80 2.43 -16.01 8.30
C ALA A 80 3.33 -16.22 9.52
N LYS A 81 3.71 -17.46 9.81
CA LYS A 81 4.63 -17.77 10.90
C LYS A 81 6.00 -17.11 10.69
N LYS A 82 6.57 -17.22 9.49
CA LYS A 82 7.87 -16.61 9.17
C LYS A 82 7.84 -15.09 9.36
N LEU A 83 6.79 -14.43 8.86
CA LEU A 83 6.61 -12.98 9.01
C LEU A 83 6.50 -12.57 10.48
N GLN A 84 5.72 -13.32 11.27
CA GLN A 84 5.54 -13.08 12.70
C GLN A 84 6.86 -13.26 13.47
N ASP A 85 7.58 -14.37 13.25
CA ASP A 85 8.88 -14.64 13.89
C ASP A 85 9.90 -13.52 13.57
N GLY A 86 9.92 -13.06 12.31
CA GLY A 86 10.77 -11.96 11.86
C GLY A 86 10.44 -10.64 12.56
N LEU A 87 9.15 -10.31 12.68
CA LEU A 87 8.69 -9.11 13.38
C LEU A 87 9.02 -9.16 14.88
N ASP A 88 8.72 -10.30 15.53
CA ASP A 88 8.94 -10.51 16.96
C ASP A 88 10.41 -10.42 17.36
N SER A 89 11.33 -10.66 16.43
CA SER A 89 12.78 -10.57 16.71
C SER A 89 13.23 -9.16 17.14
N TRP A 90 12.55 -8.11 16.68
CA TRP A 90 12.97 -6.73 16.90
C TRP A 90 11.85 -5.77 17.33
N TYR A 91 10.59 -6.00 16.95
CA TYR A 91 9.47 -5.11 17.28
C TYR A 91 8.80 -5.55 18.58
N LYS A 92 9.06 -4.81 19.67
CA LYS A 92 8.59 -5.14 21.03
C LYS A 92 7.38 -4.40 21.62
N PRO A 93 6.64 -3.50 20.92
CA PRO A 93 5.37 -2.99 21.44
C PRO A 93 4.22 -3.98 21.23
N ALA A 94 4.48 -5.21 20.78
CA ALA A 94 3.57 -6.34 20.95
C ALA A 94 3.52 -6.77 22.43
N LYS A 95 3.01 -5.89 23.30
CA LYS A 95 2.69 -6.13 24.70
C LYS A 95 1.48 -5.30 25.09
#